data_AF-A0A924DTI3-F1
#
_entry.id   AF-A0A924DTI3-F1
#
_cell.length_a   1.000
_cell.length_b   1.000
_cell.length_c   1.000
_cell.angle_alpha   90.00
_cell.angle_beta   90.00
_cell.angle_gamma   90.00
#
_symmetry.space_group_name_H-M   'P 1'
#
loop_
_entity.id
_entity.type
_entity.pdbx_description
1 polymer ?
#
loop_
_entity_poly.entity_id
_entity_poly.type
_entity_poly.pdbx_seq_one_letter_code
_entity_poly.pdbx_strand_id
1 'polypeptide(L)'
;MDKAAYLQKKLEQKESIVSFKREEFCFKCFRLQKNCLCHLIKPFDTKTHFVLLMHPMEAKKEKMGTGRISMACLKNSEMISGIDFTEDDAVNAIINDSQNYCMVLYPGDKSLNISSDDVAPLQNLKSKKLVVFLIDGTWPCAKKMMKLSLNINSLPRVSFTAIHESLFLIKEQPAEYCLSTLESIHFYLSESERRGLEKLDGSQDNMINVFKEMINFQIQCALNPSLTSYRKSSSGYTKKEERTKSKITRRIIHKD
;
A
#
# COMPACT_ATOMS: atom_id res chain seq x y z
N MET A 1 48.76 10.90 17.71
CA MET A 1 48.49 11.35 16.32
C MET A 1 49.20 12.67 16.12
N ASP A 2 50.07 12.75 15.11
CA ASP A 2 50.74 13.99 14.72
C ASP A 2 49.73 15.01 14.14
N LYS A 3 49.93 16.30 14.42
CA LYS A 3 49.07 17.41 13.99
C LYS A 3 48.97 17.48 12.47
N ALA A 4 50.06 17.19 11.76
CA ALA A 4 50.07 17.15 10.30
C ALA A 4 49.17 16.03 9.74
N ALA A 5 49.25 14.82 10.32
CA ALA A 5 48.39 13.69 9.94
C ALA A 5 46.90 13.96 10.21
N TYR A 6 46.56 14.67 11.28
CA TYR A 6 45.18 15.09 11.56
C TYR A 6 44.66 16.10 10.52
N LEU A 7 45.46 17.09 10.14
CA LEU A 7 45.11 18.10 9.14
C LEU A 7 44.91 17.49 7.75
N GLN A 8 45.78 16.55 7.35
CA GLN A 8 45.65 15.82 6.10
C GLN A 8 44.33 15.03 6.04
N LYS A 9 44.03 14.25 7.08
CA LYS A 9 42.79 13.48 7.18
C LYS A 9 41.53 14.36 7.16
N LYS A 10 41.62 15.58 7.71
CA LYS A 10 40.52 16.56 7.70
C LYS A 10 40.32 17.19 6.31
N LEU A 11 41.40 17.39 5.54
CA LEU A 11 41.33 17.86 4.16
C LEU A 11 40.74 16.79 3.24
N GLU A 12 41.21 15.54 3.36
CA GLU A 12 40.66 14.39 2.64
C GLU A 12 39.16 14.19 2.94
N GLN A 13 38.76 14.32 4.20
CA GLN A 13 37.35 14.28 4.59
C GLN A 13 36.55 15.43 3.97
N LYS A 14 37.07 16.66 3.97
CA LYS A 14 36.42 17.80 3.32
C LYS A 14 36.25 17.60 1.82
N GLU A 15 37.28 17.13 1.11
CA GLU A 15 37.21 16.84 -0.32
C GLU A 15 36.21 15.71 -0.61
N SER A 16 36.18 14.67 0.24
CA SER A 16 35.19 13.59 0.13
C SER A 16 33.74 14.06 0.35
N ILE A 17 33.53 15.04 1.23
CA ILE A 17 32.20 15.61 1.50
C ILE A 17 31.76 16.52 0.35
N VAL A 18 32.69 17.28 -0.23
CA VAL A 18 32.42 18.19 -1.36
C VAL A 18 32.15 17.39 -2.65
N SER A 19 32.82 16.25 -2.85
CA SER A 19 32.60 15.38 -4.00
C SER A 19 31.37 14.47 -3.87
N PHE A 20 30.80 14.34 -2.66
CA PHE A 20 29.60 13.56 -2.42
C PHE A 20 28.35 14.27 -2.96
N LYS A 21 27.94 13.91 -4.18
CA LYS A 21 26.67 14.35 -4.77
C LYS A 21 25.50 13.79 -3.94
N ARG A 22 24.81 14.64 -3.18
CA ARG A 22 23.59 14.26 -2.46
C ARG A 22 22.55 13.76 -3.45
N GLU A 23 22.06 12.55 -3.25
CA GLU A 23 20.96 12.05 -4.06
C GLU A 23 19.66 12.80 -3.71
N GLU A 24 18.96 13.30 -4.72
CA GLU A 24 17.69 14.01 -4.53
C GLU A 24 16.56 13.03 -4.25
N PHE A 25 15.68 13.39 -3.32
CA PHE A 25 14.48 12.62 -2.97
C PHE A 25 13.24 13.34 -3.49
N CYS A 26 12.24 12.56 -3.93
CA CYS A 26 10.92 13.06 -4.23
C CYS A 26 10.20 13.44 -2.93
N PHE A 27 9.70 14.68 -2.82
CA PHE A 27 8.98 15.14 -1.62
C PHE A 27 7.58 14.51 -1.44
N LYS A 28 7.04 13.86 -2.49
CA LYS A 28 5.75 13.16 -2.41
C LYS A 28 5.89 11.74 -1.87
N CYS A 29 6.78 10.94 -2.47
CA CYS A 29 6.94 9.51 -2.12
C CYS A 29 8.17 9.19 -1.28
N PHE A 30 9.06 10.16 -1.06
CA PHE A 30 10.32 10.01 -0.34
C PHE A 30 11.25 8.92 -0.91
N ARG A 31 11.05 8.53 -2.18
CA ARG A 31 12.00 7.73 -2.95
C ARG A 31 13.05 8.64 -3.59
N LEU A 32 14.21 8.08 -3.91
CA LEU A 32 15.18 8.76 -4.78
C LEU A 32 14.50 9.19 -6.09
N GLN A 33 14.82 10.38 -6.61
CA GLN A 33 14.19 10.90 -7.83
C GLN A 33 14.25 9.90 -8.99
N LYS A 34 15.40 9.26 -9.19
CA LYS A 34 15.61 8.20 -10.19
C LYS A 34 14.71 6.96 -10.04
N ASN A 35 14.14 6.75 -8.85
CA ASN A 35 13.26 5.61 -8.50
C ASN A 35 11.83 6.07 -8.15
N CYS A 36 11.49 7.32 -8.45
CA CYS A 36 10.20 7.90 -8.13
C CYS A 36 9.12 7.34 -9.06
N LEU A 37 8.01 6.86 -8.48
CA LEU A 37 6.86 6.35 -9.24
C LEU A 37 5.72 7.38 -9.35
N CYS A 38 5.85 8.56 -8.73
CA CYS A 38 4.78 9.55 -8.71
C CYS A 38 4.38 10.05 -10.11
N HIS A 39 5.28 10.01 -11.08
CA HIS A 39 4.99 10.42 -12.46
C HIS A 39 4.06 9.44 -13.18
N LEU A 40 3.94 8.19 -12.70
CA LEU A 40 3.07 7.17 -13.26
C LEU A 40 1.63 7.23 -12.71
N ILE A 41 1.45 7.92 -11.58
CA ILE A 41 0.18 8.00 -10.86
C ILE A 41 -0.76 8.94 -11.61
N LYS A 42 -1.94 8.43 -11.97
CA LYS A 42 -3.03 9.17 -12.58
C LYS A 42 -4.24 9.15 -11.63
N PRO A 43 -4.46 10.21 -10.85
CA PRO A 43 -5.56 10.25 -9.90
C PRO A 43 -6.92 10.26 -10.59
N PHE A 44 -7.87 9.49 -10.07
CA PHE A 44 -9.23 9.39 -10.59
C PHE A 44 -10.28 9.49 -9.47
N ASP A 45 -11.50 9.83 -9.87
CA ASP A 45 -12.64 10.01 -8.97
C ASP A 45 -13.41 8.69 -8.82
N THR A 46 -14.01 8.48 -7.65
CA THR A 46 -14.88 7.34 -7.34
C THR A 46 -16.13 7.85 -6.62
N LYS A 47 -17.28 7.23 -6.85
CA LYS A 47 -18.49 7.53 -6.05
C LYS A 47 -18.33 7.01 -4.63
N THR A 48 -17.80 5.80 -4.50
CA THR A 48 -17.42 5.18 -3.24
C THR A 48 -16.29 5.98 -2.60
N HIS A 49 -16.45 6.30 -1.33
CA HIS A 49 -15.42 6.91 -0.53
C HIS A 49 -14.63 5.85 0.22
N PHE A 50 -13.31 5.86 0.06
CA PHE A 50 -12.43 4.85 0.65
C PHE A 50 -11.71 5.39 1.87
N VAL A 51 -11.77 4.64 2.97
CA VAL A 51 -11.07 4.99 4.22
C VAL A 51 -10.06 3.88 4.54
N LEU A 52 -8.76 4.17 4.41
CA LEU A 52 -7.70 3.21 4.71
C LEU A 52 -7.23 3.35 6.16
N LEU A 53 -7.55 2.36 6.97
CA LEU A 53 -7.08 2.20 8.34
C LEU A 53 -5.70 1.54 8.31
N MET A 54 -4.64 2.34 8.49
CA MET A 54 -3.26 1.90 8.29
C MET A 54 -2.53 1.63 9.61
N HIS A 55 -1.98 0.43 9.75
CA HIS A 55 -1.19 0.07 10.93
C HIS A 55 0.11 0.92 11.02
N PRO A 56 0.46 1.50 12.19
CA PRO A 56 1.63 2.38 12.33
C PRO A 56 2.96 1.73 11.95
N MET A 57 3.12 0.42 12.13
CA MET A 57 4.35 -0.27 11.71
C MET A 57 4.50 -0.34 10.19
N GLU A 58 3.41 -0.59 9.46
CA GLU A 58 3.44 -0.60 7.99
C GLU A 58 3.67 0.84 7.49
N ALA A 59 2.98 1.81 8.12
CA ALA A 59 3.16 3.24 7.86
C ALA A 59 4.63 3.68 7.97
N LYS A 60 5.36 3.18 8.97
CA LYS A 60 6.79 3.49 9.19
C LYS A 60 7.73 2.73 8.25
N LYS A 61 7.42 1.46 7.94
CA LYS A 61 8.32 0.59 7.15
C LYS A 61 8.24 0.88 5.65
N GLU A 62 7.04 1.05 5.10
CA GLU A 62 6.83 1.12 3.64
C GLU A 62 6.40 2.51 3.19
N LYS A 63 7.37 3.39 2.92
CA LYS A 63 7.12 4.79 2.48
C LYS A 63 6.22 4.91 1.24
N MET A 64 6.25 3.90 0.36
CA MET A 64 5.37 3.78 -0.80
C MET A 64 5.00 2.30 -0.95
N GLY A 65 4.08 1.84 -0.08
CA GLY A 65 3.44 0.53 -0.16
C GLY A 65 2.09 0.61 -0.89
N THR A 66 1.42 -0.53 -0.99
CA THR A 66 0.15 -0.67 -1.73
C THR A 66 -0.92 0.30 -1.24
N GLY A 67 -1.12 0.45 0.07
CA GLY A 67 -2.07 1.42 0.62
C GLY A 67 -1.79 2.86 0.18
N ARG A 68 -0.53 3.31 0.22
CA ARG A 68 -0.16 4.68 -0.19
C ARG A 68 -0.27 4.93 -1.69
N ILE A 69 0.03 3.93 -2.51
CA ILE A 69 -0.21 4.02 -3.96
C ILE A 69 -1.72 4.18 -4.20
N SER A 70 -2.55 3.36 -3.54
CA SER A 70 -4.01 3.47 -3.66
C SER A 70 -4.51 4.87 -3.30
N MET A 71 -4.06 5.43 -2.17
CA MET A 71 -4.42 6.79 -1.75
C MET A 71 -4.02 7.87 -2.76
N ALA A 72 -2.88 7.69 -3.42
CA ALA A 72 -2.41 8.65 -4.41
C ALA A 72 -3.20 8.56 -5.72
N CYS A 73 -3.81 7.41 -6.03
CA CYS A 73 -4.67 7.23 -7.20
C CYS A 73 -6.14 7.61 -6.93
N LEU A 74 -6.67 7.37 -5.73
CA LEU A 74 -8.07 7.62 -5.38
C LEU A 74 -8.28 9.03 -4.84
N LYS A 75 -8.91 9.92 -5.60
CA LYS A 75 -9.19 11.29 -5.12
C LYS A 75 -10.18 11.34 -3.95
N ASN A 76 -11.20 10.48 -3.98
CA ASN A 76 -12.23 10.40 -2.94
C ASN A 76 -11.84 9.37 -1.88
N SER A 77 -10.68 9.57 -1.23
CA SER A 77 -10.20 8.67 -0.19
C SER A 77 -9.48 9.40 0.93
N GLU A 78 -9.48 8.81 2.13
CA GLU A 78 -8.64 9.24 3.25
C GLU A 78 -7.93 8.07 3.95
N MET A 79 -6.91 8.38 4.75
CA MET A 79 -6.07 7.41 5.44
C MET A 79 -5.89 7.80 6.89
N ILE A 80 -6.24 6.90 7.80
CA ILE A 80 -6.18 7.10 9.25
C ILE A 80 -5.27 6.02 9.83
N SER A 81 -4.27 6.41 10.63
CA SER A 81 -3.30 5.45 11.18
C SER A 81 -3.58 5.11 12.64
N GLY A 82 -3.65 3.82 12.96
CA GLY A 82 -4.02 3.35 14.29
C GLY A 82 -3.97 1.83 14.44
N ILE A 83 -4.27 1.35 15.64
CA ILE A 83 -4.32 -0.09 15.98
C ILE A 83 -5.73 -0.49 16.46
N ASP A 84 -6.36 0.39 17.22
CA ASP A 84 -7.74 0.28 17.69
C ASP A 84 -8.42 1.61 17.36
N PHE A 85 -9.53 1.54 16.63
CA PHE A 85 -10.29 2.70 16.18
C PHE A 85 -11.61 2.88 16.92
N THR A 86 -11.87 2.09 17.98
CA THR A 86 -13.14 2.12 18.72
C THR A 86 -13.51 3.53 19.20
N GLU A 87 -12.53 4.25 19.75
CA GLU A 87 -12.66 5.62 20.26
C GLU A 87 -11.98 6.66 19.36
N ASP A 88 -11.77 6.35 18.08
CA ASP A 88 -11.16 7.30 17.14
C ASP A 88 -12.20 8.29 16.62
N ASP A 89 -12.01 9.58 16.93
CA ASP A 89 -12.97 10.65 16.60
C ASP A 89 -13.22 10.77 15.09
N ALA A 90 -12.18 10.64 14.25
CA ALA A 90 -12.32 10.80 12.81
C ALA A 90 -13.08 9.61 12.20
N VAL A 91 -12.75 8.39 12.62
CA VAL A 91 -13.47 7.19 12.20
C VAL A 91 -14.93 7.24 12.65
N ASN A 92 -15.18 7.60 13.92
CA ASN A 92 -16.53 7.66 14.47
C ASN A 92 -17.37 8.78 13.84
N ALA A 93 -16.76 9.91 13.46
CA ALA A 93 -17.45 10.96 12.71
C ALA A 93 -17.98 10.44 11.36
N ILE A 94 -17.18 9.65 10.64
CA ILE A 94 -17.58 9.06 9.35
C ILE A 94 -18.69 8.03 9.54
N ILE A 95 -18.55 7.15 10.55
CA ILE A 95 -19.52 6.08 10.84
C ILE A 95 -20.87 6.64 11.29
N ASN A 96 -20.85 7.68 12.13
CA ASN A 96 -22.06 8.24 12.73
C ASN A 96 -22.78 9.26 11.82
N ASP A 97 -22.18 9.65 10.71
CA ASP A 97 -22.85 10.49 9.71
C ASP A 97 -24.00 9.71 9.06
N SER A 98 -25.22 10.19 9.29
CA SER A 98 -26.45 9.62 8.75
C SER A 98 -26.50 9.55 7.22
N GLN A 99 -25.72 10.40 6.53
CA GLN A 99 -25.60 10.42 5.07
C GLN A 99 -24.72 9.30 4.53
N ASN A 100 -23.91 8.66 5.40
CA ASN A 100 -23.05 7.57 5.00
C ASN A 100 -23.73 6.21 5.15
N TYR A 101 -23.36 5.30 4.25
CA TYR A 101 -23.55 3.87 4.42
C TYR A 101 -22.17 3.24 4.49
N CYS A 102 -21.73 2.93 5.70
CA CYS A 102 -20.39 2.43 5.96
C CYS A 102 -20.33 0.91 5.90
N MET A 103 -19.34 0.40 5.19
CA MET A 103 -19.00 -1.02 5.13
C MET A 103 -17.51 -1.20 5.36
N VAL A 104 -17.10 -2.42 5.72
CA VAL A 104 -15.68 -2.80 5.74
C VAL A 104 -15.40 -3.85 4.67
N LEU A 105 -14.38 -3.62 3.85
CA LEU A 105 -13.88 -4.61 2.89
C LEU A 105 -13.07 -5.67 3.65
N TYR A 106 -13.75 -6.74 4.03
CA TYR A 106 -13.15 -7.80 4.83
C TYR A 106 -13.95 -9.11 4.67
N PRO A 107 -13.28 -10.27 4.52
CA PRO A 107 -13.98 -11.53 4.34
C PRO A 107 -14.77 -11.95 5.59
N GLY A 108 -15.86 -12.69 5.38
CA GLY A 108 -16.62 -13.34 6.45
C GLY A 108 -17.90 -13.99 5.93
N ASP A 109 -18.45 -14.92 6.70
CA ASP A 109 -19.58 -15.77 6.27
C ASP A 109 -20.85 -14.97 5.92
N LYS A 110 -21.03 -13.80 6.55
CA LYS A 110 -22.16 -12.87 6.30
C LYS A 110 -21.75 -11.67 5.45
N SER A 111 -20.60 -11.72 4.78
CA SER A 111 -20.16 -10.62 3.92
C SER A 111 -20.97 -10.60 2.62
N LEU A 112 -21.34 -9.40 2.17
CA LEU A 112 -21.91 -9.21 0.84
C LEU A 112 -20.78 -9.41 -0.17
N ASN A 113 -20.92 -10.42 -1.04
CA ASN A 113 -19.93 -10.67 -2.07
C ASN A 113 -20.27 -9.88 -3.34
N ILE A 114 -19.48 -8.86 -3.66
CA ILE A 114 -19.73 -7.98 -4.81
C ILE A 114 -19.56 -8.69 -6.17
N SER A 115 -18.82 -9.79 -6.20
CA SER A 115 -18.70 -10.66 -7.37
C SER A 115 -19.97 -11.47 -7.62
N SER A 116 -20.79 -11.73 -6.58
CA SER A 116 -22.03 -12.51 -6.68
C SER A 116 -23.19 -11.73 -7.30
N ASP A 117 -24.22 -12.43 -7.78
CA ASP A 117 -25.29 -11.81 -8.57
C ASP A 117 -26.25 -10.91 -7.80
N ASP A 118 -26.35 -11.08 -6.49
CA ASP A 118 -27.16 -10.23 -5.64
C ASP A 118 -26.30 -9.16 -4.94
N VAL A 119 -26.35 -7.95 -5.50
CA VAL A 119 -25.80 -6.73 -4.89
C VAL A 119 -26.89 -5.70 -4.58
N ALA A 120 -28.15 -6.14 -4.46
CA ALA A 120 -29.30 -5.26 -4.23
C ALA A 120 -29.13 -4.31 -3.01
N PRO A 121 -28.46 -4.70 -1.91
CA PRO A 121 -28.19 -3.78 -0.80
C PRO A 121 -27.35 -2.56 -1.19
N LEU A 122 -26.43 -2.70 -2.16
CA LEU A 122 -25.57 -1.59 -2.62
C LEU A 122 -26.24 -0.70 -3.67
N GLN A 123 -27.25 -1.21 -4.37
CA GLN A 123 -28.02 -0.43 -5.35
C GLN A 123 -29.10 0.43 -4.68
N ASN A 124 -29.58 0.00 -3.50
CA ASN A 124 -30.69 0.62 -2.78
C ASN A 124 -30.25 1.44 -1.56
N LEU A 125 -29.18 2.21 -1.68
CA LEU A 125 -28.61 3.00 -0.58
C LEU A 125 -29.45 4.23 -0.17
N LYS A 126 -30.64 4.44 -0.76
CA LYS A 126 -31.53 5.59 -0.47
C LYS A 126 -30.80 6.93 -0.53
N SER A 127 -29.97 7.13 -1.55
CA SER A 127 -29.13 8.32 -1.75
C SER A 127 -28.02 8.55 -0.71
N LYS A 128 -27.73 7.56 0.15
CA LYS A 128 -26.55 7.61 1.03
C LYS A 128 -25.27 7.45 0.23
N LYS A 129 -24.20 8.09 0.73
CA LYS A 129 -22.84 7.95 0.22
C LYS A 129 -22.25 6.62 0.71
N LEU A 130 -21.82 5.76 -0.20
CA LEU A 130 -21.13 4.52 0.15
C LEU A 130 -19.72 4.83 0.67
N VAL A 131 -19.41 4.34 1.86
CA VAL A 131 -18.08 4.43 2.46
C VAL A 131 -17.55 3.03 2.71
N VAL A 132 -16.36 2.74 2.19
CA VAL A 132 -15.71 1.43 2.35
C VAL A 132 -14.40 1.61 3.13
N PHE A 133 -14.38 1.04 4.33
CA PHE A 133 -13.20 0.93 5.17
C PHE A 133 -12.33 -0.23 4.72
N LEU A 134 -11.02 -0.01 4.64
CA LEU A 134 -10.01 -1.04 4.40
C LEU A 134 -9.02 -1.08 5.55
N ILE A 135 -8.59 -2.29 5.93
CA ILE A 135 -7.50 -2.45 6.90
C ILE A 135 -6.20 -2.72 6.17
N ASP A 136 -5.24 -1.82 6.32
CA ASP A 136 -3.91 -1.89 5.72
C ASP A 136 -2.86 -2.23 6.79
N GLY A 137 -2.27 -3.42 6.67
CA GLY A 137 -1.23 -3.89 7.56
C GLY A 137 -0.77 -5.30 7.18
N THR A 138 0.26 -5.81 7.84
CA THR A 138 0.60 -7.23 7.72
C THR A 138 -0.54 -8.11 8.24
N TRP A 139 -0.64 -9.35 7.78
CA TRP A 139 -1.74 -10.26 8.16
C TRP A 139 -2.03 -10.33 9.67
N PRO A 140 -1.02 -10.47 10.57
CA PRO A 140 -1.28 -10.44 12.01
C PRO A 140 -1.75 -9.07 12.51
N CYS A 141 -1.23 -7.98 11.94
CA CYS A 141 -1.63 -6.61 12.32
C CYS A 141 -3.07 -6.32 11.88
N ALA A 142 -3.43 -6.67 10.65
CA ALA A 142 -4.78 -6.46 10.13
C ALA A 142 -5.83 -7.25 10.94
N LYS A 143 -5.54 -8.52 11.26
CA LYS A 143 -6.39 -9.32 12.16
C LYS A 143 -6.53 -8.68 13.54
N LYS A 144 -5.44 -8.15 14.10
CA LYS A 144 -5.46 -7.44 15.39
C LYS A 144 -6.32 -6.18 15.31
N MET A 145 -6.16 -5.36 14.27
CA MET A 145 -6.94 -4.13 14.08
C MET A 145 -8.44 -4.42 13.95
N MET A 146 -8.82 -5.41 13.13
CA MET A 146 -10.22 -5.87 13.04
C MET A 146 -10.76 -6.35 14.38
N LYS A 147 -9.95 -7.05 15.18
CA LYS A 147 -10.39 -7.59 16.46
C LYS A 147 -10.60 -6.50 17.52
N LEU A 148 -9.71 -5.51 17.56
CA LEU A 148 -9.74 -4.45 18.57
C LEU A 148 -10.77 -3.37 18.26
N SER A 149 -10.91 -2.99 17.00
CA SER A 149 -11.77 -1.87 16.58
C SER A 149 -13.23 -2.32 16.54
N LEU A 150 -13.94 -2.20 17.67
CA LEU A 150 -15.30 -2.74 17.84
C LEU A 150 -16.30 -2.05 16.90
N ASN A 151 -16.17 -0.74 16.71
CA ASN A 151 -16.95 0.04 15.75
C ASN A 151 -16.79 -0.50 14.31
N ILE A 152 -15.56 -0.71 13.84
CA ILE A 152 -15.28 -1.26 12.51
C ILE A 152 -15.76 -2.72 12.40
N ASN A 153 -15.56 -3.53 13.44
CA ASN A 153 -16.00 -4.93 13.44
C ASN A 153 -17.52 -5.07 13.31
N SER A 154 -18.27 -4.12 13.87
CA SER A 154 -19.72 -4.06 13.83
C SER A 154 -20.30 -3.65 12.47
N LEU A 155 -19.49 -3.07 11.59
CA LEU A 155 -19.94 -2.66 10.26
C LEU A 155 -20.32 -3.86 9.39
N PRO A 156 -21.32 -3.70 8.50
CA PRO A 156 -21.57 -4.68 7.46
C PRO A 156 -20.32 -4.90 6.62
N ARG A 157 -20.08 -6.15 6.22
CA ARG A 157 -18.89 -6.53 5.47
C ARG A 157 -19.21 -6.63 4.00
N VAL A 158 -18.30 -6.14 3.16
CA VAL A 158 -18.25 -6.44 1.74
C VAL A 158 -17.00 -7.27 1.45
N SER A 159 -17.11 -8.20 0.52
CA SER A 159 -16.02 -9.06 0.07
C SER A 159 -16.15 -9.31 -1.42
N PHE A 160 -15.21 -10.06 -1.98
CA PHE A 160 -15.24 -10.53 -3.35
C PHE A 160 -14.60 -11.92 -3.43
N THR A 161 -14.89 -12.64 -4.51
CA THR A 161 -14.17 -13.87 -4.85
C THR A 161 -13.07 -13.55 -5.84
N ALA A 162 -11.82 -13.50 -5.37
CA ALA A 162 -10.68 -13.32 -6.26
C ALA A 162 -10.51 -14.57 -7.15
N ILE A 163 -10.39 -14.35 -8.46
CA ILE A 163 -10.22 -15.40 -9.48
C ILE A 163 -8.79 -15.44 -10.06
N HIS A 164 -7.90 -14.59 -9.54
CA HIS A 164 -6.52 -14.45 -10.02
C HIS A 164 -5.54 -14.47 -8.86
N GLU A 165 -4.33 -14.98 -9.11
CA GLU A 165 -3.20 -14.87 -8.20
C GLU A 165 -2.77 -13.40 -8.03
N SER A 166 -2.27 -13.07 -6.84
CA SER A 166 -1.68 -11.75 -6.58
C SER A 166 -0.41 -11.53 -7.40
N LEU A 167 -0.29 -10.36 -8.01
CA LEU A 167 0.93 -9.86 -8.64
C LEU A 167 2.05 -9.59 -7.61
N PHE A 168 1.75 -9.61 -6.31
CA PHE A 168 2.70 -9.27 -5.25
C PHE A 168 3.70 -10.40 -4.94
N LEU A 169 4.43 -10.86 -5.96
CA LEU A 169 5.34 -12.02 -5.93
C LEU A 169 6.44 -11.96 -4.85
N ILE A 170 6.76 -10.77 -4.34
CA ILE A 170 7.87 -10.52 -3.42
C ILE A 170 7.46 -10.68 -1.95
N LYS A 171 6.17 -10.54 -1.62
CA LYS A 171 5.66 -10.75 -0.25
C LYS A 171 5.07 -12.16 -0.14
N GLU A 172 5.33 -12.81 1.00
CA GLU A 172 4.69 -14.08 1.31
C GLU A 172 3.22 -13.84 1.66
N GLN A 173 2.34 -14.43 0.86
CA GLN A 173 0.90 -14.40 1.07
C GLN A 173 0.46 -15.69 1.78
N PRO A 174 -0.52 -15.62 2.70
CA PRO A 174 -0.96 -16.78 3.46
C PRO A 174 -1.79 -17.76 2.61
N ALA A 175 -2.31 -17.30 1.46
CA ALA A 175 -2.96 -18.14 0.47
C ALA A 175 -2.81 -17.50 -0.94
N GLU A 176 -3.05 -18.30 -1.97
CA GLU A 176 -2.92 -17.95 -3.39
C GLU A 176 -3.80 -16.77 -3.83
N TYR A 177 -4.94 -16.59 -3.16
CA TYR A 177 -5.96 -15.56 -3.45
C TYR A 177 -5.92 -14.37 -2.48
N CYS A 178 -4.84 -14.25 -1.68
CA CYS A 178 -4.65 -13.14 -0.77
C CYS A 178 -4.04 -11.94 -1.50
N LEU A 179 -4.92 -11.05 -1.94
CA LEU A 179 -4.58 -9.83 -2.65
C LEU A 179 -3.98 -8.77 -1.72
N SER A 180 -3.14 -7.89 -2.28
CA SER A 180 -2.70 -6.67 -1.60
C SER A 180 -3.85 -5.66 -1.45
N THR A 181 -3.67 -4.63 -0.62
CA THR A 181 -4.63 -3.52 -0.47
C THR A 181 -4.98 -2.88 -1.81
N LEU A 182 -3.98 -2.70 -2.68
CA LEU A 182 -4.16 -2.06 -3.99
C LEU A 182 -4.96 -2.96 -4.93
N GLU A 183 -4.61 -4.24 -4.99
CA GLU A 183 -5.33 -5.21 -5.80
C GLU A 183 -6.77 -5.40 -5.30
N SER A 184 -6.97 -5.40 -3.98
CA SER A 184 -8.31 -5.52 -3.38
C SER A 184 -9.21 -4.35 -3.76
N ILE A 185 -8.67 -3.13 -3.75
CA ILE A 185 -9.37 -1.92 -4.20
C ILE A 185 -9.67 -2.01 -5.70
N HIS A 186 -8.67 -2.36 -6.50
CA HIS A 186 -8.83 -2.48 -7.96
C HIS A 186 -9.91 -3.50 -8.33
N PHE A 187 -9.88 -4.67 -7.68
CA PHE A 187 -10.88 -5.71 -7.88
C PHE A 187 -12.27 -5.24 -7.47
N TYR A 188 -12.39 -4.66 -6.27
CA TYR A 188 -13.66 -4.10 -5.79
C TYR A 188 -14.23 -3.06 -6.76
N LEU A 189 -13.40 -2.15 -7.27
CA LEU A 189 -13.80 -1.12 -8.22
C LEU A 189 -14.23 -1.70 -9.56
N SER A 190 -13.53 -2.71 -10.06
CA SER A 190 -13.86 -3.40 -11.32
C SER A 190 -15.22 -4.11 -11.22
N GLU A 191 -15.47 -4.81 -10.11
CA GLU A 191 -16.79 -5.40 -9.86
C GLU A 191 -17.87 -4.33 -9.63
N SER A 192 -17.55 -3.24 -8.93
CA SER A 192 -18.48 -2.14 -8.72
C SER A 192 -18.90 -1.47 -10.05
N GLU A 193 -17.97 -1.28 -10.97
CA GLU A 193 -18.24 -0.77 -12.32
C GLU A 193 -19.09 -1.76 -13.13
N ARG A 194 -18.74 -3.06 -13.11
CA ARG A 194 -19.53 -4.11 -13.77
C ARG A 194 -20.98 -4.16 -13.25
N ARG A 195 -21.19 -3.84 -11.98
CA ARG A 195 -22.51 -3.79 -11.32
C ARG A 195 -23.23 -2.44 -11.48
N GLY A 196 -22.63 -1.47 -12.18
CA GLY A 196 -23.19 -0.13 -12.42
C GLY A 196 -23.16 0.81 -11.19
N LEU A 197 -22.44 0.42 -10.13
CA LEU A 197 -22.28 1.23 -8.92
C LEU A 197 -21.28 2.38 -9.17
N GLU A 198 -20.20 2.07 -9.89
CA GLU A 198 -19.17 3.02 -10.31
C GLU A 198 -19.22 3.31 -11.81
N LYS A 199 -18.54 4.37 -12.23
CA LYS A 199 -18.25 4.68 -13.64
C LYS A 199 -16.84 5.23 -13.73
N LEU A 200 -15.89 4.38 -14.13
CA LEU A 200 -14.47 4.62 -14.05
C LEU A 200 -13.81 4.61 -15.43
N ASP A 201 -14.44 3.95 -16.41
CA ASP A 201 -13.98 3.86 -17.80
C ASP A 201 -12.52 3.33 -17.88
N GLY A 202 -12.17 2.38 -17.00
CA GLY A 202 -10.84 1.77 -16.90
C GLY A 202 -9.78 2.58 -16.13
N SER A 203 -10.15 3.72 -15.54
CA SER A 203 -9.22 4.57 -14.78
C SER A 203 -8.51 3.84 -13.64
N GLN A 204 -9.19 2.88 -13.00
CA GLN A 204 -8.66 2.03 -11.94
C GLN A 204 -7.43 1.22 -12.36
N ASP A 205 -7.28 0.88 -13.65
CA ASP A 205 -6.18 0.05 -14.14
C ASP A 205 -4.82 0.74 -14.03
N ASN A 206 -4.79 2.08 -13.91
CA ASN A 206 -3.56 2.80 -13.61
C ASN A 206 -2.93 2.34 -12.28
N MET A 207 -3.74 1.95 -11.28
CA MET A 207 -3.24 1.42 -10.02
C MET A 207 -2.38 0.18 -10.24
N ILE A 208 -2.84 -0.74 -11.10
CA ILE A 208 -2.12 -1.97 -11.44
C ILE A 208 -0.84 -1.66 -12.20
N ASN A 209 -0.86 -0.67 -13.10
CA ASN A 209 0.35 -0.27 -13.83
C ASN A 209 1.43 0.30 -12.89
N VAL A 210 1.05 1.19 -11.98
CA VAL A 210 1.98 1.72 -10.96
C VAL A 210 2.49 0.59 -10.05
N PHE A 211 1.63 -0.36 -9.71
CA PHE A 211 1.97 -1.50 -8.86
C PHE A 211 2.98 -2.44 -9.53
N LYS A 212 2.81 -2.75 -10.82
CA LYS A 212 3.76 -3.55 -11.61
C LYS A 212 5.14 -2.90 -11.63
N GLU A 213 5.22 -1.59 -11.87
CA GLU A 213 6.50 -0.85 -11.84
C GLU A 213 7.13 -0.85 -10.44
N MET A 214 6.32 -0.76 -9.39
CA MET A 214 6.80 -0.92 -8.02
C MET A 214 7.43 -2.31 -7.78
N ILE A 215 6.76 -3.38 -8.23
CA ILE A 215 7.24 -4.76 -8.09
C ILE A 215 8.51 -4.96 -8.92
N ASN A 216 8.54 -4.51 -10.17
CA ASN A 216 9.71 -4.58 -11.04
C ASN A 216 10.93 -3.93 -10.38
N PHE A 217 10.75 -2.74 -9.80
CA PHE A 217 11.81 -2.05 -9.07
C PHE A 217 12.29 -2.86 -7.84
N GLN A 218 11.38 -3.46 -7.10
CA GLN A 218 11.72 -4.30 -5.94
C GLN A 218 12.46 -5.59 -6.36
N ILE A 219 12.08 -6.21 -7.48
CA ILE A 219 12.78 -7.36 -8.08
C ILE A 219 14.20 -6.95 -8.47
N GLN A 220 14.36 -5.83 -9.19
CA GLN A 220 15.68 -5.33 -9.58
C GLN A 220 16.59 -5.09 -8.36
N CYS A 221 16.06 -4.50 -7.29
CA CYS A 221 16.81 -4.32 -6.04
C CYS A 221 17.19 -5.64 -5.37
N ALA A 222 16.34 -6.67 -5.48
CA ALA A 222 16.63 -7.99 -4.91
C ALA A 222 17.70 -8.75 -5.71
N LEU A 223 17.69 -8.60 -7.04
CA LEU A 223 18.65 -9.23 -7.97
C LEU A 223 20.00 -8.51 -8.00
N ASN A 224 20.02 -7.19 -7.83
CA ASN A 224 21.21 -6.36 -7.85
C ASN A 224 21.42 -5.66 -6.50
N PRO A 225 22.27 -6.22 -5.62
CA PRO A 225 22.53 -5.65 -4.30
C PRO A 225 23.17 -4.26 -4.36
N SER A 226 23.70 -3.81 -5.50
CA SER A 226 24.30 -2.47 -5.62
C SER A 226 23.29 -1.34 -5.81
N LEU A 227 22.02 -1.66 -6.07
CA LEU A 227 20.95 -0.68 -6.12
C LEU A 227 20.56 -0.23 -4.71
N THR A 228 20.39 1.08 -4.52
CA THR A 228 19.89 1.64 -3.26
C THR A 228 18.40 1.33 -3.11
N SER A 229 18.07 0.29 -2.35
CA SER A 229 16.69 0.02 -1.93
C SER A 229 16.14 1.19 -1.09
N TYR A 230 14.87 1.56 -1.29
CA TYR A 230 14.21 2.55 -0.42
C TYR A 230 13.96 1.99 1.00
N ARG A 231 13.96 0.65 1.15
CA ARG A 231 13.99 0.01 2.46
C ARG A 231 15.41 0.18 2.99
N LYS A 232 15.63 1.21 3.81
CA LYS A 232 16.86 1.29 4.60
C LYS A 232 16.95 -0.01 5.39
N SER A 233 17.95 -0.84 5.05
CA SER A 233 18.42 -1.84 5.98
C SER A 233 18.71 -1.13 7.29
N SER A 234 18.22 -1.65 8.40
CA SER A 234 18.57 -1.18 9.74
C SER A 234 20.06 -1.43 10.07
N SER A 235 20.80 -2.14 9.20
CA SER A 235 22.26 -2.14 9.24
C SER A 235 22.81 -0.95 8.45
N GLY A 236 23.77 -0.24 9.04
CA GLY A 236 24.55 0.78 8.35
C GLY A 236 25.16 0.28 7.03
N TYR A 237 25.64 1.23 6.24
CA TYR A 237 26.20 1.05 4.90
C TYR A 237 27.07 -0.22 4.80
N THR A 238 26.51 -1.31 4.26
CA THR A 238 27.23 -2.56 4.03
C THR A 238 27.92 -2.45 2.67
N LYS A 239 29.24 -2.72 2.62
CA LYS A 239 30.05 -2.59 1.40
C LYS A 239 29.49 -3.48 0.29
N LYS A 240 29.65 -3.06 -0.97
CA LYS A 240 29.04 -3.72 -2.13
C LYS A 240 29.47 -5.19 -2.25
N GLU A 241 30.70 -5.51 -1.84
CA GLU A 241 31.24 -6.89 -1.85
C GLU A 241 30.63 -7.81 -0.79
N GLU A 242 30.05 -7.25 0.28
CA GLU A 242 29.56 -7.99 1.45
C GLU A 242 28.05 -8.28 1.39
N ARG A 243 27.36 -7.80 0.35
CA ARG A 243 25.91 -7.96 0.21
C ARG A 243 25.59 -9.35 -0.36
N THR A 244 25.00 -10.20 0.46
CA THR A 244 24.47 -11.50 0.01
C THR A 244 23.18 -11.33 -0.80
N LYS A 245 23.01 -12.14 -1.85
CA LYS A 245 21.77 -12.18 -2.66
C LYS A 245 20.57 -12.45 -1.74
N SER A 246 19.52 -11.64 -1.85
CA SER A 246 18.29 -11.76 -1.06
C SER A 246 17.65 -13.15 -1.23
N LYS A 247 16.99 -13.69 -0.19
CA LYS A 247 16.20 -14.94 -0.28
C LYS A 247 15.16 -14.93 -1.43
N ILE A 248 14.76 -13.73 -1.90
CA ILE A 248 13.89 -13.51 -3.08
C ILE A 248 14.45 -14.17 -4.36
N THR A 249 15.78 -14.19 -4.53
CA THR A 249 16.43 -14.74 -5.72
C THR A 249 16.11 -16.24 -5.93
N ARG A 250 15.83 -17.01 -4.87
CA ARG A 250 15.54 -18.46 -4.99
C ARG A 250 14.14 -18.78 -5.51
N ARG A 251 13.16 -17.87 -5.39
CA ARG A 251 11.80 -18.08 -5.91
C ARG A 251 11.67 -17.66 -7.38
N ILE A 252 12.46 -16.68 -7.83
CA ILE A 252 12.47 -16.21 -9.23
C ILE A 252 13.15 -17.23 -10.15
N ILE A 253 14.22 -17.90 -9.69
CA ILE A 253 15.01 -18.85 -10.49
C ILE A 253 14.32 -20.21 -10.69
N HIS A 254 13.22 -20.50 -9.97
CA HIS A 254 12.51 -21.78 -10.05
C HIS A 254 11.12 -21.71 -10.72
N LYS A 255 10.84 -20.64 -11.47
CA LYS A 255 9.63 -20.52 -12.31
C LYS A 255 9.92 -20.45 -13.82
N ASP A 256 11.17 -20.69 -14.24
CA ASP A 256 11.56 -20.92 -15.64
C ASP A 256 11.62 -22.42 -15.93
#